data_AF-A0A512RN39-F1
#
_entry.id   AF-A0A512RN39-F1
#
_cell.length_a   1.000
_cell.length_b   1.000
_cell.length_c   1.000
_cell.angle_alpha   90.00
_cell.angle_beta   90.00
_cell.angle_gamma   90.00
#
_symmetry.space_group_name_H-M   'P 1'
#
loop_
_entity.id
_entity.type
_entity.pdbx_description
1 polymer ?
#
loop_
_entity_poly.entity_id
_entity_poly.type
_entity_poly.pdbx_seq_one_letter_code
_entity_poly.pdbx_strand_id
1 'polypeptide(L)'
;MKSKASIKSHPMHPMLVAFPIAFFTGALLFDVLAVLRESDAFWQTGLYLEAAGVVAAILAAIPGAIDYFGTVPPRSSAKKRATSHALLNISMLVLFVIALILREDRAFMPFVIIGLELAGFILMGFAGWMGGTLVYRNQIGVDPRYAHAGKWKEVYLDGKEGPLIVAEENELKINQMKLVHLHGRRLVIGRTEEGYVAFADHCTHRGGSLAGGAMICGTVQCPWHGSQFDVKTGAVTAGPAKTAIAVYPLTASNGKIYLDSHVIHHSY
;
A
#
# COMPACT_ATOMS: atom_id res chain seq x y z
N MET A 1 -3.20 -3.11 -4.53
CA MET A 1 -1.89 -3.59 -5.01
C MET A 1 -1.52 -4.81 -4.22
N LYS A 2 -1.38 -5.93 -4.92
CA LYS A 2 -1.10 -7.22 -4.31
C LYS A 2 0.26 -7.20 -3.62
N SER A 3 0.29 -7.68 -2.37
CA SER A 3 1.50 -7.87 -1.59
C SER A 3 2.46 -8.86 -2.26
N LYS A 4 3.76 -8.54 -2.25
CA LYS A 4 4.83 -9.45 -2.68
C LYS A 4 5.17 -10.48 -1.60
N ALA A 5 4.96 -10.14 -0.33
CA ALA A 5 5.06 -11.07 0.78
C ALA A 5 3.67 -11.68 1.07
N SER A 6 3.21 -12.58 0.18
CA SER A 6 1.89 -13.23 0.32
C SER A 6 1.92 -14.74 0.07
N ILE A 7 1.00 -15.45 0.73
CA ILE A 7 0.76 -16.89 0.55
C ILE A 7 -0.64 -17.07 -0.05
N LYS A 8 -0.74 -17.63 -1.27
CA LYS A 8 -2.03 -17.82 -1.98
C LYS A 8 -2.90 -16.54 -1.98
N SER A 9 -2.31 -15.38 -2.27
CA SER A 9 -2.94 -14.04 -2.23
C SER A 9 -3.29 -13.48 -0.84
N HIS A 10 -2.87 -14.12 0.24
CA HIS A 10 -3.03 -13.59 1.59
C HIS A 10 -1.76 -12.86 2.03
N PRO A 11 -1.82 -11.54 2.33
CA PRO A 11 -0.64 -10.76 2.71
C PRO A 11 -0.15 -11.14 4.11
N MET A 12 1.15 -11.39 4.25
CA MET A 12 1.73 -11.87 5.52
C MET A 12 1.82 -10.78 6.60
N HIS A 13 2.13 -9.53 6.21
CA HIS A 13 2.30 -8.46 7.20
C HIS A 13 1.03 -8.20 8.03
N PRO A 14 -0.18 -8.02 7.42
CA PRO A 14 -1.43 -7.89 8.19
C PRO A 14 -1.77 -9.09 9.08
N MET A 15 -1.30 -10.30 8.74
CA MET A 15 -1.50 -11.49 9.58
C MET A 15 -0.61 -11.45 10.82
N LEU A 16 0.64 -11.01 10.68
CA LEU A 16 1.62 -11.05 11.74
C LEU A 16 1.50 -9.88 12.72
N VAL A 17 0.98 -8.72 12.31
CA VAL A 17 0.88 -7.54 13.20
C VAL A 17 -0.07 -7.72 14.38
N ALA A 18 -0.99 -8.69 14.33
CA ALA A 18 -1.88 -8.98 15.46
C ALA A 18 -1.12 -9.44 16.71
N PHE A 19 -0.03 -10.19 16.53
CA PHE A 19 0.79 -10.72 17.63
C PHE A 19 1.50 -9.63 18.44
N PRO A 20 2.35 -8.75 17.86
CA PRO A 20 3.00 -7.69 18.63
C PRO A 20 1.98 -6.73 19.26
N ILE A 21 0.85 -6.44 18.57
CA ILE A 21 -0.21 -5.60 19.15
C ILE A 21 -0.77 -6.22 20.43
N ALA A 22 -1.12 -7.51 20.40
CA ALA A 22 -1.64 -8.21 21.57
C ALA A 22 -0.61 -8.30 22.70
N PHE A 23 0.64 -8.64 22.37
CA PHE A 23 1.71 -8.83 23.34
C PHE A 23 2.13 -7.52 24.03
N PHE A 24 2.35 -6.44 23.28
CA PHE A 24 2.69 -5.14 23.87
C PHE A 24 1.53 -4.54 24.68
N THR A 25 0.29 -4.71 24.23
CA THR A 25 -0.88 -4.30 25.02
C THR A 25 -0.95 -5.10 26.32
N GLY A 26 -0.73 -6.42 26.25
CA GLY A 26 -0.69 -7.30 27.40
C GLY A 26 0.42 -6.92 28.39
N ALA A 27 1.64 -6.66 27.90
CA ALA A 27 2.77 -6.25 28.72
C ALA A 27 2.45 -5.03 29.59
N LEU A 28 1.98 -3.95 28.96
CA LEU A 28 1.55 -2.73 29.65
C LEU A 28 0.46 -2.99 30.70
N LEU A 29 -0.54 -3.81 30.37
CA LEU A 29 -1.62 -4.15 31.31
C LEU A 29 -1.10 -4.93 32.52
N PHE A 30 -0.24 -5.92 32.29
CA PHE A 30 0.32 -6.74 33.36
C PHE A 30 1.30 -5.96 34.24
N ASP A 31 2.06 -5.03 33.69
CA ASP A 31 2.95 -4.17 34.48
C ASP A 31 2.18 -3.18 35.36
N VAL A 32 1.11 -2.59 34.83
CA VAL A 32 0.19 -1.78 35.65
C VAL A 32 -0.43 -2.63 36.76
N LEU A 33 -0.89 -3.85 36.46
CA LEU A 33 -1.44 -4.77 37.47
C LEU A 33 -0.39 -5.19 38.49
N ALA A 34 0.87 -5.39 38.08
CA ALA A 34 1.96 -5.75 38.97
C ALA A 34 2.20 -4.67 40.03
N VAL A 35 2.17 -3.39 39.65
CA VAL A 35 2.28 -2.27 40.59
C VAL A 35 1.04 -2.17 41.49
N LEU A 36 -0.16 -2.26 40.93
CA LEU A 36 -1.42 -2.13 41.68
C LEU A 36 -1.70 -3.28 42.66
N ARG A 37 -1.11 -4.45 42.42
CA ARG A 37 -1.30 -5.67 43.21
C ARG A 37 -0.05 -6.11 43.94
N GLU A 38 1.04 -5.35 43.82
CA GLU A 38 2.36 -5.69 44.38
C GLU A 38 2.76 -7.14 44.03
N SER A 39 2.61 -7.53 42.76
CA SER A 39 2.71 -8.93 42.31
C SER A 39 3.86 -9.17 41.33
N ASP A 40 4.87 -9.91 41.80
CA ASP A 40 5.99 -10.35 40.96
C ASP A 40 5.56 -11.25 39.80
N ALA A 41 4.49 -12.02 39.98
CA ALA A 41 3.97 -12.91 38.95
C ALA A 41 3.43 -12.10 37.76
N PHE A 42 2.71 -11.00 38.02
CA PHE A 42 2.26 -10.11 36.96
C PHE A 42 3.43 -9.39 36.28
N TRP A 43 4.44 -8.95 37.04
CA TRP A 43 5.64 -8.34 36.45
C TRP A 43 6.40 -9.31 35.54
N GLN A 44 6.57 -10.57 35.96
CA GLN A 44 7.18 -11.60 35.10
C GLN A 44 6.35 -11.88 33.85
N THR A 45 5.02 -11.86 33.98
CA THR A 45 4.12 -12.04 32.84
C THR A 45 4.29 -10.89 31.83
N GLY A 46 4.37 -9.65 32.32
CA GLY A 46 4.66 -8.48 31.48
C GLY A 46 5.98 -8.63 30.72
N LEU A 47 7.05 -9.05 31.41
CA LEU A 47 8.37 -9.30 30.81
C LEU A 47 8.31 -10.32 29.66
N TYR A 48 7.64 -11.45 29.85
CA TYR A 48 7.53 -12.47 28.80
C TYR A 48 6.71 -11.99 27.61
N LEU A 49 5.62 -11.25 27.88
CA LEU A 49 4.81 -10.66 26.82
C LEU A 49 5.58 -9.61 26.03
N GLU A 50 6.33 -8.74 26.70
CA GLU A 50 7.13 -7.71 26.02
C GLU A 50 8.22 -8.34 25.15
N ALA A 51 8.95 -9.33 25.69
CA ALA A 51 9.96 -10.07 24.92
C ALA A 51 9.35 -10.77 23.69
N ALA A 52 8.19 -11.43 23.86
CA ALA A 52 7.45 -12.04 22.74
C ALA A 52 6.98 -10.99 21.74
N GLY A 53 6.55 -9.81 22.22
CA GLY A 53 6.16 -8.65 21.41
C GLY A 53 7.29 -8.16 20.52
N VAL A 54 8.51 -8.00 21.08
CA VAL A 54 9.71 -7.59 20.32
C VAL A 54 10.01 -8.59 19.20
N VAL A 55 10.02 -9.89 19.50
CA VAL A 55 10.27 -10.94 18.51
C VAL A 55 9.19 -10.91 17.41
N ALA A 56 7.91 -10.85 17.79
CA ALA A 56 6.80 -10.82 16.84
C ALA A 56 6.81 -9.55 15.97
N ALA A 57 7.20 -8.40 16.52
CA ALA A 57 7.33 -7.14 15.79
C ALA A 57 8.43 -7.22 14.72
N ILE A 58 9.58 -7.81 15.04
CA ILE A 58 10.66 -8.04 14.08
C ILE A 58 10.19 -8.97 12.96
N LEU A 59 9.52 -10.08 13.29
CA LEU A 59 8.96 -11.01 12.31
C LEU A 59 7.92 -10.34 11.40
N ALA A 60 7.07 -9.47 11.95
CA ALA A 60 6.10 -8.69 11.17
C ALA A 60 6.78 -7.62 10.29
N ALA A 61 7.90 -7.04 10.72
CA ALA A 61 8.62 -6.02 9.97
C ALA A 61 9.24 -6.55 8.66
N ILE A 62 9.64 -7.82 8.61
CA ILE A 62 10.22 -8.46 7.42
C ILE A 62 9.28 -8.38 6.20
N PRO A 63 8.05 -8.95 6.22
CA PRO A 63 7.13 -8.83 5.10
C PRO A 63 6.69 -7.38 4.87
N GLY A 64 6.62 -6.55 5.93
CA GLY A 64 6.34 -5.12 5.81
C GLY A 64 7.40 -4.38 4.98
N ALA A 65 8.69 -4.69 5.19
CA ALA A 65 9.79 -4.14 4.42
C ALA A 65 9.77 -4.62 2.96
N ILE A 66 9.50 -5.91 2.72
CA ILE A 66 9.35 -6.47 1.38
C ILE A 66 8.26 -5.70 0.61
N ASP A 67 7.10 -5.47 1.24
CA ASP A 67 6.03 -4.70 0.62
C ASP A 67 6.37 -3.22 0.47
N TYR A 68 7.06 -2.62 1.43
CA TYR A 68 7.49 -1.22 1.32
C TYR A 68 8.36 -1.00 0.08
N PHE A 69 9.36 -1.86 -0.17
CA PHE A 69 10.25 -1.71 -1.32
C PHE A 69 9.68 -2.26 -2.62
N GLY A 70 8.85 -3.30 -2.52
CA GLY A 70 8.44 -4.07 -3.68
C GLY A 70 7.00 -3.84 -4.15
N THR A 71 6.11 -3.41 -3.26
CA THR A 71 4.67 -3.26 -3.52
C THR A 71 4.23 -1.81 -3.51
N VAL A 72 4.73 -1.00 -2.57
CA VAL A 72 4.32 0.40 -2.42
C VAL A 72 4.96 1.26 -3.52
N PRO A 73 4.16 1.95 -4.37
CA PRO A 73 4.72 2.72 -5.48
C PRO A 73 5.63 3.85 -5.01
N PRO A 74 6.82 4.03 -5.62
CA PRO A 74 7.72 5.12 -5.26
C PRO A 74 7.09 6.48 -5.57
N ARG A 75 7.50 7.53 -4.84
CA ARG A 75 7.05 8.93 -5.02
C ARG A 75 5.52 9.13 -4.94
N SER A 76 4.78 8.21 -4.33
CA SER A 76 3.33 8.27 -4.17
C SER A 76 2.89 8.76 -2.78
N SER A 77 1.61 9.12 -2.63
CA SER A 77 1.00 9.41 -1.33
C SER A 77 1.02 8.18 -0.41
N ALA A 78 0.90 6.96 -0.97
CA ALA A 78 1.07 5.71 -0.25
C ALA A 78 2.49 5.53 0.29
N LYS A 79 3.52 5.90 -0.49
CA LYS A 79 4.92 5.82 -0.04
C LYS A 79 5.19 6.73 1.15
N LYS A 80 4.75 7.99 1.10
CA LYS A 80 4.88 8.94 2.21
C LYS A 80 4.22 8.39 3.48
N ARG A 81 2.99 7.90 3.38
CA ARG A 81 2.28 7.27 4.50
C ARG A 81 2.99 6.02 5.01
N ALA A 82 3.47 5.15 4.11
CA ALA A 82 4.19 3.94 4.49
C ALA A 82 5.50 4.25 5.22
N THR A 83 6.23 5.29 4.80
CA THR A 83 7.45 5.75 5.50
C THR A 83 7.12 6.27 6.90
N SER A 84 6.13 7.16 7.04
CA SER A 84 5.72 7.65 8.35
C SER A 84 5.22 6.52 9.26
N HIS A 85 4.46 5.57 8.72
CA HIS A 85 4.01 4.38 9.44
C HIS A 85 5.20 3.52 9.91
N ALA A 86 6.18 3.27 9.04
CA ALA A 86 7.38 2.50 9.41
C ALA A 86 8.18 3.21 10.51
N LEU A 87 8.36 4.52 10.41
CA LEU A 87 9.06 5.31 11.43
C LEU A 87 8.34 5.24 12.79
N LEU A 88 7.02 5.37 12.82
CA LEU A 88 6.25 5.23 14.06
C LEU A 88 6.42 3.85 14.68
N ASN A 89 6.40 2.78 13.87
CA ASN A 89 6.60 1.41 14.38
C ASN A 89 8.03 1.18 14.89
N ILE A 90 9.05 1.74 14.22
CA ILE A 90 10.44 1.64 14.67
C ILE A 90 10.60 2.39 16.00
N SER A 91 10.07 3.61 16.11
CA SER A 91 10.12 4.37 17.37
C SER A 91 9.38 3.66 18.49
N MET A 92 8.21 3.10 18.22
CA MET A 92 7.45 2.28 19.17
C MET A 92 8.24 1.06 19.62
N LEU A 93 8.84 0.31 18.69
CA LEU A 93 9.66 -0.86 19.01
C LEU A 93 10.88 -0.48 19.87
N VAL A 94 11.53 0.65 19.57
CA VAL A 94 12.67 1.14 20.37
C VAL A 94 12.24 1.44 21.81
N LEU A 95 11.06 2.03 22.04
CA LEU A 95 10.56 2.28 23.39
C LEU A 95 10.35 0.97 24.18
N PHE A 96 9.74 -0.04 23.58
CA PHE A 96 9.59 -1.36 24.21
C PHE A 96 10.95 -2.07 24.39
N VAL A 97 11.89 -1.94 23.47
CA VAL A 97 13.24 -2.51 23.69
C VAL A 97 13.95 -1.81 24.86
N ILE A 98 13.84 -0.49 25.00
CA ILE A 98 14.41 0.25 26.13
C ILE A 98 13.71 -0.18 27.43
N ALA A 99 12.38 -0.24 27.45
CA ALA A 99 11.62 -0.70 28.61
C ALA A 99 12.06 -2.12 29.03
N LEU A 100 12.14 -3.06 28.09
CA LEU A 100 12.63 -4.42 28.33
C LEU A 100 14.05 -4.47 28.90
N ILE A 101 14.98 -3.64 28.42
CA ILE A 101 16.36 -3.57 28.97
C ILE A 101 16.35 -3.02 30.40
N LEU A 102 15.54 -1.99 30.67
CA LEU A 102 15.46 -1.38 32.00
C LEU A 102 14.78 -2.28 33.04
N ARG A 103 14.07 -3.35 32.62
CA ARG A 103 13.41 -4.30 33.53
C ARG A 103 14.37 -5.11 34.40
N GLU A 104 15.67 -5.18 34.07
CA GLU A 104 16.66 -5.87 34.90
C GLU A 104 16.80 -5.23 36.30
N ASP A 105 16.50 -3.94 36.44
CA ASP A 105 16.62 -3.19 37.70
C ASP A 105 15.24 -2.85 38.30
N ARG A 106 14.55 -3.89 38.80
CA ARG A 106 13.15 -3.85 39.27
C ARG A 106 12.84 -2.80 40.35
N ALA A 107 13.80 -2.43 41.18
CA ALA A 107 13.53 -1.66 42.40
C ALA A 107 13.35 -0.15 42.17
N PHE A 108 13.83 0.39 41.05
CA PHE A 108 13.99 1.85 40.89
C PHE A 108 13.09 2.52 39.83
N MET A 109 12.52 1.76 38.88
CA MET A 109 11.94 2.37 37.66
C MET A 109 10.57 1.85 37.17
N PRO A 110 9.65 1.31 38.00
CA PRO A 110 8.38 0.77 37.49
C PRO A 110 7.55 1.82 36.75
N PHE A 111 7.50 3.06 37.25
CA PHE A 111 6.77 4.14 36.59
C PHE A 111 7.45 4.63 35.30
N VAL A 112 8.77 4.52 35.19
CA VAL A 112 9.51 4.86 33.96
C VAL A 112 9.23 3.82 32.88
N ILE A 113 9.27 2.53 33.24
CA ILE A 113 8.95 1.41 32.33
C ILE A 113 7.51 1.54 31.83
N ILE A 114 6.53 1.67 32.74
CA ILE A 114 5.13 1.87 32.37
C ILE A 114 4.94 3.14 31.52
N GLY A 115 5.69 4.21 31.80
CA GLY A 115 5.68 5.43 30.99
C GLY A 115 6.17 5.21 29.56
N LEU A 116 7.26 4.45 29.38
CA LEU A 116 7.78 4.06 28.06
C LEU A 116 6.80 3.16 27.30
N GLU A 117 6.25 2.16 27.98
CA GLU A 117 5.25 1.25 27.42
C GLU A 117 3.96 1.99 27.01
N LEU A 118 3.49 2.93 27.84
CA LEU A 118 2.33 3.77 27.52
C LEU A 118 2.59 4.65 26.29
N ALA A 119 3.77 5.28 26.21
CA ALA A 119 4.17 6.05 25.04
C ALA A 119 4.25 5.14 23.79
N GLY A 120 4.84 3.95 23.91
CA GLY A 120 4.88 2.93 22.87
C GLY A 120 3.48 2.50 22.42
N PHE A 121 2.56 2.26 23.35
CA PHE A 121 1.17 1.89 23.10
C PHE A 121 0.42 3.00 22.33
N ILE A 122 0.61 4.26 22.70
CA ILE A 122 0.02 5.40 21.97
C ILE A 122 0.56 5.46 20.54
N LEU A 123 1.88 5.35 20.35
CA LEU A 123 2.49 5.31 19.02
C LEU A 123 1.98 4.12 18.19
N MET A 124 1.80 2.95 18.82
CA MET A 124 1.22 1.77 18.20
C MET A 124 -0.21 2.03 17.70
N GLY A 125 -1.04 2.74 18.47
CA GLY A 125 -2.38 3.15 18.06
C GLY A 125 -2.37 4.03 16.80
N PHE A 126 -1.53 5.07 16.78
CA PHE A 126 -1.36 5.92 15.59
C PHE A 126 -0.80 5.15 14.39
N ALA A 127 0.20 4.29 14.61
CA ALA A 127 0.75 3.44 13.58
C ALA A 127 -0.31 2.48 13.01
N GLY A 128 -1.13 1.87 13.85
CA GLY A 128 -2.25 1.01 13.46
C GLY A 128 -3.29 1.74 12.60
N TRP A 129 -3.66 2.98 12.98
CA TRP A 129 -4.56 3.82 12.19
C TRP A 129 -4.00 4.14 10.79
N MET A 130 -2.70 4.45 10.71
CA MET A 130 -2.01 4.64 9.44
C MET A 130 -1.91 3.35 8.61
N GLY A 131 -1.68 2.21 9.26
CA GLY A 131 -1.67 0.88 8.63
C GLY A 131 -3.03 0.56 8.01
N GLY A 132 -4.12 0.79 8.74
CA GLY A 132 -5.48 0.68 8.22
C GLY A 132 -5.72 1.61 7.03
N THR A 133 -5.25 2.85 7.09
CA THR A 133 -5.33 3.78 5.95
C THR A 133 -4.59 3.27 4.71
N LEU A 134 -3.41 2.68 4.87
CA LEU A 134 -2.65 2.07 3.78
C LEU A 134 -3.40 0.90 3.13
N VAL A 135 -4.05 0.06 3.93
CA VAL A 135 -4.84 -1.07 3.43
C VAL A 135 -6.15 -0.61 2.80
N TYR A 136 -6.94 0.21 3.47
CA TYR A 136 -8.31 0.52 3.03
C TYR A 136 -8.38 1.67 2.01
N ARG A 137 -7.57 2.73 2.17
CA ARG A 137 -7.60 3.89 1.24
C ARG A 137 -6.58 3.73 0.13
N ASN A 138 -5.36 3.33 0.47
CA ASN A 138 -4.30 3.10 -0.52
C ASN A 138 -4.30 1.68 -1.09
N GLN A 139 -5.17 0.77 -0.61
CA GLN A 139 -5.31 -0.57 -1.17
C GLN A 139 -3.98 -1.35 -1.22
N ILE A 140 -3.04 -1.06 -0.32
CA ILE A 140 -1.75 -1.75 -0.24
C ILE A 140 -1.95 -3.11 0.42
N GLY A 141 -1.38 -4.16 -0.19
CA GLY A 141 -1.57 -5.54 0.25
C GLY A 141 -2.88 -6.17 -0.20
N VAL A 142 -3.78 -5.41 -0.86
CA VAL A 142 -5.05 -5.90 -1.38
C VAL A 142 -4.89 -6.42 -2.81
N ASP A 143 -5.33 -7.65 -3.05
CA ASP A 143 -5.40 -8.25 -4.38
C ASP A 143 -6.41 -7.46 -5.24
N PRO A 144 -6.01 -6.99 -6.44
CA PRO A 144 -6.88 -6.23 -7.35
C PRO A 144 -8.29 -6.81 -7.51
N ARG A 145 -8.41 -8.15 -7.56
CA ARG A 145 -9.68 -8.86 -7.71
C ARG A 145 -10.71 -8.53 -6.63
N TYR A 146 -10.26 -8.15 -5.44
CA TYR A 146 -11.11 -7.84 -4.29
C TYR A 146 -11.15 -6.34 -3.96
N ALA A 147 -10.32 -5.53 -4.61
CA ALA A 147 -10.18 -4.10 -4.33
C ALA A 147 -11.21 -3.22 -5.08
N HIS A 148 -12.21 -3.81 -5.74
CA HIS A 148 -12.98 -3.16 -6.82
C HIS A 148 -12.08 -2.48 -7.88
N ALA A 149 -10.82 -2.93 -7.96
CA ALA A 149 -9.80 -2.38 -8.82
C ALA A 149 -9.68 -3.29 -10.04
N GLY A 150 -9.92 -2.73 -11.22
CA GLY A 150 -10.07 -3.51 -12.44
C GLY A 150 -10.74 -2.69 -13.53
N LYS A 151 -11.00 -3.38 -14.63
CA LYS A 151 -11.67 -2.83 -15.80
C LYS A 151 -13.12 -2.54 -15.43
N TRP A 152 -13.44 -1.26 -15.27
CA TRP A 152 -14.78 -0.77 -14.95
C TRP A 152 -15.71 -0.84 -16.17
N LYS A 153 -15.18 -0.48 -17.34
CA LYS A 153 -15.92 -0.42 -18.59
C LYS A 153 -15.02 -0.81 -19.76
N GLU A 154 -15.63 -1.35 -20.80
CA GLU A 154 -15.02 -1.56 -22.11
C GLU A 154 -15.77 -0.78 -23.16
N VAL A 155 -15.05 -0.13 -24.06
CA VAL A 155 -15.64 0.54 -25.22
C VAL A 155 -14.82 0.26 -26.48
N TYR A 156 -15.51 0.20 -27.60
CA TYR A 156 -14.93 0.13 -28.93
C TYR A 156 -15.26 1.44 -29.61
N LEU A 157 -14.23 2.17 -30.03
CA LEU A 157 -14.35 3.44 -30.69
C LEU A 157 -13.91 3.29 -32.14
N ASP A 158 -14.84 3.55 -33.04
CA ASP A 158 -14.57 3.70 -34.46
C ASP A 158 -14.48 5.19 -34.77
N GLY A 159 -13.27 5.67 -35.07
CA GLY A 159 -12.98 7.09 -35.21
C GLY A 159 -12.21 7.40 -36.49
N LYS A 160 -12.62 8.45 -37.20
CA LYS A 160 -11.73 9.15 -38.14
C LYS A 160 -10.59 9.81 -37.35
N GLU A 161 -9.48 10.11 -38.03
CA GLU A 161 -8.36 10.84 -37.43
C GLU A 161 -8.81 12.17 -36.79
N GLY A 162 -8.40 12.44 -35.56
CA GLY A 162 -8.73 13.67 -34.82
C GLY A 162 -8.93 13.48 -33.31
N PRO A 163 -9.43 14.52 -32.62
CA PRO A 163 -9.74 14.45 -31.19
C PRO A 163 -10.97 13.56 -30.94
N LEU A 164 -10.74 12.43 -30.28
CA LEU A 164 -11.78 11.46 -29.91
C LEU A 164 -12.20 11.63 -28.46
N ILE A 165 -13.50 11.71 -28.22
CA ILE A 165 -14.05 11.68 -26.86
C ILE A 165 -13.86 10.27 -26.31
N VAL A 166 -13.03 10.15 -25.28
CA VAL A 166 -12.74 8.86 -24.65
C VAL A 166 -13.42 8.71 -23.30
N ALA A 167 -13.85 9.79 -22.64
CA ALA A 167 -14.66 9.76 -21.42
C ALA A 167 -15.39 11.09 -21.17
N GLU A 168 -16.46 11.03 -20.38
CA GLU A 168 -16.98 12.22 -19.69
C GLU A 168 -16.16 12.46 -18.40
N GLU A 169 -16.01 13.71 -17.96
CA GLU A 169 -15.12 14.09 -16.84
C GLU A 169 -15.51 13.44 -15.50
N ASN A 170 -16.78 13.06 -15.32
CA ASN A 170 -17.25 12.39 -14.10
C ASN A 170 -17.59 10.90 -14.32
N GLU A 171 -17.21 10.31 -15.45
CA GLU A 171 -17.55 8.92 -15.78
C GLU A 171 -16.82 7.91 -14.87
N LEU A 172 -15.55 8.17 -14.55
CA LEU A 172 -14.72 7.30 -13.72
C LEU A 172 -14.48 7.91 -12.35
N LYS A 173 -14.70 7.11 -11.29
CA LYS A 173 -14.23 7.46 -9.95
C LYS A 173 -12.71 7.32 -9.88
N ILE A 174 -12.09 7.98 -8.90
CA ILE A 174 -10.65 7.86 -8.62
C ILE A 174 -10.27 6.36 -8.54
N ASN A 175 -9.14 6.01 -9.15
CA ASN A 175 -8.57 4.66 -9.29
C ASN A 175 -9.29 3.71 -10.27
N GLN A 176 -10.39 4.13 -10.89
CA GLN A 176 -11.07 3.32 -11.91
C GLN A 176 -10.40 3.44 -13.26
N MET A 177 -10.49 2.35 -14.02
CA MET A 177 -9.94 2.21 -15.36
C MET A 177 -11.01 1.75 -16.35
N LYS A 178 -10.96 2.30 -17.56
CA LYS A 178 -11.77 1.90 -18.71
C LYS A 178 -10.85 1.41 -19.81
N LEU A 179 -11.15 0.24 -20.37
CA LEU A 179 -10.48 -0.29 -21.55
C LEU A 179 -11.13 0.30 -22.81
N VAL A 180 -10.31 0.89 -23.67
CA VAL A 180 -10.72 1.47 -24.95
C VAL A 180 -10.03 0.71 -26.07
N HIS A 181 -10.81 0.21 -27.02
CA HIS A 181 -10.32 -0.34 -28.27
C HIS A 181 -10.44 0.74 -29.35
N LEU A 182 -9.32 1.08 -29.99
CA LEU A 182 -9.24 2.12 -31.02
C LEU A 182 -8.23 1.68 -32.08
N HIS A 183 -8.68 1.58 -33.34
CA HIS A 183 -7.87 1.15 -34.50
C HIS A 183 -7.10 -0.17 -34.27
N GLY A 184 -7.74 -1.15 -33.64
CA GLY A 184 -7.12 -2.45 -33.31
C GLY A 184 -6.11 -2.40 -32.15
N ARG A 185 -5.90 -1.24 -31.52
CA ARG A 185 -5.07 -1.09 -30.32
C ARG A 185 -5.94 -1.03 -29.06
N ARG A 186 -5.34 -1.44 -27.95
CA ARG A 186 -5.96 -1.43 -26.62
C ARG A 186 -5.28 -0.41 -25.72
N LEU A 187 -6.09 0.51 -25.20
CA LEU A 187 -5.67 1.62 -24.35
C LEU A 187 -6.45 1.58 -23.04
N VAL A 188 -5.87 2.15 -21.99
CA VAL A 188 -6.53 2.32 -20.71
C VAL A 188 -6.73 3.80 -20.47
N ILE A 189 -7.97 4.20 -20.18
CA ILE A 189 -8.31 5.50 -19.62
C ILE A 189 -8.49 5.32 -18.12
N GLY A 190 -7.67 6.01 -17.33
CA GLY A 190 -7.73 5.96 -15.87
C GLY A 190 -8.11 7.30 -15.27
N ARG A 191 -8.79 7.30 -14.11
CA ARG A 191 -8.92 8.50 -13.27
C ARG A 191 -7.98 8.42 -12.07
N THR A 192 -6.99 9.30 -12.01
CA THR A 192 -6.11 9.48 -10.84
C THR A 192 -6.67 10.56 -9.90
N GLU A 193 -6.02 10.75 -8.75
CA GLU A 193 -6.31 11.88 -7.85
C GLU A 193 -6.06 13.25 -8.53
N GLU A 194 -5.19 13.30 -9.54
CA GLU A 194 -4.77 14.53 -10.20
C GLU A 194 -5.44 14.77 -11.57
N GLY A 195 -6.25 13.82 -12.06
CA GLY A 195 -6.89 13.94 -13.37
C GLY A 195 -6.97 12.64 -14.15
N TYR A 196 -7.46 12.72 -15.39
CA TYR A 196 -7.49 11.59 -16.33
C TYR A 196 -6.11 11.33 -16.93
N VAL A 197 -5.86 10.06 -17.23
CA VAL A 197 -4.63 9.58 -17.87
C VAL A 197 -4.97 8.54 -18.93
N ALA A 198 -4.14 8.43 -19.96
CA ALA A 198 -4.24 7.39 -20.98
C ALA A 198 -2.90 6.67 -21.14
N PHE A 199 -2.93 5.34 -21.21
CA PHE A 199 -1.73 4.52 -21.38
C PHE A 199 -2.02 3.20 -22.10
N ALA A 200 -0.98 2.53 -22.58
CA ALA A 200 -1.13 1.26 -23.29
C ALA A 200 -1.66 0.16 -22.35
N ASP A 201 -2.61 -0.66 -22.83
CA ASP A 201 -3.15 -1.76 -22.01
C ASP A 201 -2.20 -2.94 -21.89
N HIS A 202 -1.28 -3.12 -22.84
CA HIS A 202 -0.38 -4.27 -22.83
C HIS A 202 0.82 -4.02 -21.91
N CYS A 203 0.92 -4.82 -20.85
CA CYS A 203 2.10 -4.86 -19.99
C CYS A 203 3.33 -5.29 -20.79
N THR A 204 4.39 -4.49 -20.76
CA THR A 204 5.65 -4.75 -21.48
C THR A 204 6.43 -5.98 -21.00
N HIS A 205 6.02 -6.64 -19.91
CA HIS A 205 6.66 -7.88 -19.46
C HIS A 205 6.26 -9.09 -20.32
N ARG A 206 4.95 -9.40 -20.38
CA ARG A 206 4.40 -10.58 -21.09
C ARG A 206 3.05 -10.32 -21.76
N GLY A 207 2.65 -9.06 -21.95
CA GLY A 207 1.42 -8.69 -22.66
C GLY A 207 0.13 -8.73 -21.84
N GLY A 208 0.21 -8.92 -20.52
CA GLY A 208 -0.99 -8.91 -19.66
C GLY A 208 -1.73 -7.57 -19.72
N SER A 209 -3.07 -7.62 -19.73
CA SER A 209 -3.91 -6.42 -19.76
C SER A 209 -3.84 -5.65 -18.44
N LEU A 210 -3.40 -4.40 -18.51
CA LEU A 210 -3.30 -3.48 -17.38
C LEU A 210 -4.67 -2.96 -16.94
N ALA A 211 -5.64 -2.85 -17.84
CA ALA A 211 -7.03 -2.57 -17.47
C ALA A 211 -7.60 -3.65 -16.54
N GLY A 212 -7.17 -4.91 -16.69
CA GLY A 212 -7.53 -6.00 -15.77
C GLY A 212 -6.80 -5.95 -14.41
N GLY A 213 -5.88 -5.00 -14.23
CA GLY A 213 -5.09 -4.81 -13.02
C GLY A 213 -5.72 -3.84 -12.03
N ALA A 214 -4.90 -3.29 -11.12
CA ALA A 214 -5.31 -2.21 -10.23
C ALA A 214 -4.49 -0.95 -10.51
N MET A 215 -5.15 0.20 -10.57
CA MET A 215 -4.47 1.49 -10.56
C MET A 215 -4.72 2.20 -9.24
N ILE A 216 -3.65 2.55 -8.55
CA ILE A 216 -3.69 3.22 -7.24
C ILE A 216 -2.59 4.26 -7.21
N CYS A 217 -2.90 5.47 -6.74
CA CYS A 217 -1.93 6.55 -6.55
C CYS A 217 -1.09 6.85 -7.81
N GLY A 218 -1.72 6.82 -9.00
CA GLY A 218 -1.04 7.08 -10.26
C GLY A 218 -0.11 5.94 -10.71
N THR A 219 -0.22 4.75 -10.14
CA THR A 219 0.54 3.57 -10.57
C THR A 219 -0.40 2.41 -10.88
N VAL A 220 -0.25 1.79 -12.05
CA VAL A 220 -1.01 0.61 -12.46
C VAL A 220 -0.19 -0.66 -12.23
N GLN A 221 -0.79 -1.67 -11.63
CA GLN A 221 -0.20 -3.00 -11.40
C GLN A 221 -0.83 -4.03 -12.33
N CYS A 222 0.00 -4.69 -13.13
CA CYS A 222 -0.39 -5.81 -13.98
C CYS A 222 -0.89 -7.00 -13.15
N PRO A 223 -2.05 -7.60 -13.49
CA PRO A 223 -2.64 -8.68 -12.70
C PRO A 223 -1.90 -10.02 -12.83
N TRP A 224 -1.04 -10.19 -13.86
CA TRP A 224 -0.34 -11.46 -14.09
C TRP A 224 0.86 -11.65 -13.17
N HIS A 225 1.88 -10.82 -13.33
CA HIS A 225 3.16 -10.96 -12.62
C HIS A 225 3.48 -9.76 -11.71
N GLY A 226 2.54 -8.83 -11.55
CA GLY A 226 2.66 -7.73 -10.60
C GLY A 226 3.57 -6.57 -11.03
N SER A 227 4.01 -6.50 -12.30
CA SER A 227 4.75 -5.33 -12.81
C SER A 227 3.94 -4.05 -12.61
N GLN A 228 4.60 -2.99 -12.19
CA GLN A 228 3.99 -1.70 -11.90
C GLN A 228 4.55 -0.61 -12.79
N PHE A 229 3.68 0.30 -13.22
CA PHE A 229 4.03 1.41 -14.10
C PHE A 229 3.41 2.71 -13.60
N ASP A 230 4.17 3.79 -13.63
CA ASP A 230 3.63 5.14 -13.45
C ASP A 230 2.75 5.48 -14.66
N VAL A 231 1.50 5.87 -14.43
CA VAL A 231 0.50 6.03 -15.51
C VAL A 231 0.63 7.34 -16.27
N LYS A 232 1.46 8.27 -15.80
CA LYS A 232 1.69 9.58 -16.45
C LYS A 232 2.93 9.57 -17.33
N THR A 233 3.96 8.86 -16.89
CA THR A 233 5.27 8.78 -17.55
C THR A 233 5.49 7.45 -18.28
N GLY A 234 4.73 6.42 -17.91
CA GLY A 234 4.89 5.06 -18.41
C GLY A 234 6.03 4.29 -17.77
N ALA A 235 6.85 4.93 -16.93
CA ALA A 235 8.05 4.36 -16.35
C ALA A 235 7.74 3.12 -15.49
N VAL A 236 8.60 2.11 -15.58
CA VAL A 236 8.52 0.94 -14.69
C VAL A 236 8.85 1.38 -13.27
N THR A 237 7.91 1.19 -12.34
CA THR A 237 8.11 1.47 -10.92
C THR A 237 8.44 0.21 -10.13
N ALA A 238 7.99 -0.96 -10.59
CA ALA A 238 8.39 -2.25 -10.07
C ALA A 238 8.35 -3.33 -11.16
N GLY A 239 9.40 -4.16 -11.22
CA GLY A 239 9.50 -5.27 -12.17
C GLY A 239 8.47 -6.40 -11.93
N PRO A 240 8.43 -7.45 -12.77
CA PRO A 240 9.52 -7.88 -13.67
C PRO A 240 9.68 -7.15 -15.02
N ALA A 241 8.74 -6.30 -15.44
CA ALA A 241 8.93 -5.47 -16.63
C ALA A 241 10.24 -4.64 -16.54
N LYS A 242 10.87 -4.39 -17.69
CA LYS A 242 12.08 -3.55 -17.80
C LYS A 242 11.89 -2.32 -18.70
N THR A 243 10.82 -2.32 -19.49
CA THR A 243 10.54 -1.28 -20.49
C THR A 243 9.27 -0.52 -20.09
N ALA A 244 9.27 0.80 -20.29
CA ALA A 244 8.11 1.65 -20.03
C ALA A 244 6.92 1.30 -20.95
N ILE A 245 5.70 1.52 -20.46
CA ILE A 245 4.49 1.50 -21.30
C ILE A 245 4.34 2.85 -22.01
N ALA A 246 3.69 2.87 -23.16
CA ALA A 246 3.32 4.13 -23.81
C ALA A 246 2.25 4.85 -22.99
N VAL A 247 2.37 6.17 -22.92
CA VAL A 247 1.38 7.11 -22.35
C VAL A 247 0.90 8.03 -23.45
N TYR A 248 -0.37 8.42 -23.38
CA TYR A 248 -1.01 9.23 -24.41
C TYR A 248 -1.58 10.50 -23.79
N PRO A 249 -1.31 11.67 -24.39
CA PRO A 249 -1.80 12.94 -23.87
C PRO A 249 -3.32 13.00 -23.98
N LEU A 250 -3.96 13.57 -22.95
CA LEU A 250 -5.39 13.83 -22.91
C LEU A 250 -5.64 15.32 -22.73
N THR A 251 -6.71 15.81 -23.35
CA THR A 251 -7.18 17.19 -23.18
C THR A 251 -8.58 17.16 -22.57
N ALA A 252 -8.80 17.95 -21.52
CA ALA A 252 -10.13 18.15 -20.94
C ALA A 252 -10.76 19.44 -21.47
N SER A 253 -11.99 19.36 -21.98
CA SER A 253 -12.74 20.53 -22.44
C SER A 253 -14.24 20.27 -22.39
N ASN A 254 -15.03 21.25 -21.93
CA ASN A 254 -16.50 21.18 -21.90
C ASN A 254 -17.05 19.90 -21.23
N GLY A 255 -16.44 19.48 -20.11
CA GLY A 255 -16.84 18.28 -19.36
C GLY A 255 -16.46 16.95 -20.02
N LYS A 256 -15.69 16.98 -21.12
CA LYS A 256 -15.28 15.80 -21.89
C LYS A 256 -13.77 15.64 -21.93
N ILE A 257 -13.34 14.39 -22.00
CA ILE A 257 -11.94 13.98 -22.09
C ILE A 257 -11.65 13.52 -23.51
N TYR A 258 -10.68 14.18 -24.14
CA TYR A 258 -10.29 13.94 -25.52
C TYR A 258 -8.92 13.28 -25.59
N LEU A 259 -8.80 12.30 -26.47
CA LEU A 259 -7.55 11.67 -26.89
C LEU A 259 -7.32 12.05 -28.35
N ASP A 260 -6.11 12.54 -28.66
CA ASP A 260 -5.73 12.73 -30.07
C ASP A 260 -5.31 11.38 -30.67
N SER A 261 -6.05 10.91 -31.68
CA SER A 261 -5.78 9.59 -32.29
C SER A 261 -4.48 9.54 -33.09
N HIS A 262 -3.93 10.69 -33.54
CA HIS A 262 -2.70 10.70 -34.33
C HIS A 262 -1.50 10.16 -33.53
N VAL A 263 -1.54 10.33 -32.21
CA VAL A 263 -0.48 9.89 -31.30
C VAL A 263 -0.41 8.35 -31.18
N ILE A 264 -1.44 7.65 -31.67
CA ILE A 264 -1.54 6.19 -31.57
C ILE A 264 -0.81 5.49 -32.73
N HIS A 265 -0.64 6.15 -33.88
CA HIS A 265 -0.02 5.55 -35.07
C HIS A 265 1.52 5.50 -35.03
N HIS A 266 2.16 6.35 -34.22
CA HIS A 266 3.62 6.55 -34.25
C HIS A 266 4.41 5.85 -33.12
N SER A 267 3.75 5.16 -32.18
CA SER A 267 4.46 4.43 -31.13
C SER A 267 4.75 2.98 -31.59
N TYR A 268 6.01 2.75 -31.96
CA TYR A 268 6.66 1.43 -32.13
C TYR A 268 8.03 1.46 -31.46
#